data_AF-A0A5Q3RUY9-F1
#
_entry.id   AF-A0A5Q3RUY9-F1
#
_cell.length_a   1.000
_cell.length_b   1.000
_cell.length_c   1.000
_cell.angle_alpha   90.00
_cell.angle_beta   90.00
_cell.angle_gamma   90.00
#
_symmetry.space_group_name_H-M   'P 1'
#
loop_
_entity.id
_entity.type
_entity.pdbx_description
1 polymer ?
#
loop_
_entity_poly.entity_id
_entity_poly.type
_entity_poly.pdbx_seq_one_letter_code
_entity_poly.pdbx_strand_id
1 'polypeptide(L)'
;MMKILFSLFIFSCTPLLYATDTHGYIAFWQHPEQTEIVTVTKTTAENASAEEAKAELDAFCQAQDRLWNVNTQTASGCRSVTALNNSCAAAAWPRAQGLLKHENVVVAQNPAFSKVAAQALQQCRLKYGSEGECALETVFCTSSDAYAKKGRLAEMLHKFKLK
;
A
#
# COMPACT_ATOMS: atom_id res chain seq x y z
N MET A 1 1.67 26.52 -65.33
CA MET A 1 1.06 26.62 -63.98
C MET A 1 0.86 25.21 -63.45
N MET A 2 1.60 24.79 -62.42
CA MET A 2 1.47 23.46 -61.81
C MET A 2 1.32 23.64 -60.30
N LYS A 3 0.14 23.31 -59.76
CA LYS A 3 -0.16 23.36 -58.32
C LYS A 3 0.21 22.02 -57.71
N ILE A 4 1.33 21.97 -56.98
CA ILE A 4 1.72 20.80 -56.19
C ILE A 4 1.13 20.98 -54.80
N LEU A 5 0.08 20.21 -54.51
CA LEU A 5 -0.51 20.10 -53.18
C LEU A 5 0.37 19.18 -52.32
N PHE A 6 1.09 19.77 -51.36
CA PHE A 6 1.75 19.02 -50.29
C PHE A 6 0.71 18.65 -49.23
N SER A 7 0.27 17.39 -49.22
CA SER A 7 -0.53 16.82 -48.13
C SER A 7 0.40 16.44 -46.97
N LEU A 8 0.41 17.27 -45.91
CA LEU A 8 1.06 16.95 -44.63
C LEU A 8 0.27 15.86 -43.90
N PHE A 9 0.78 14.63 -43.93
CA PHE A 9 0.36 13.56 -43.04
C PHE A 9 0.91 13.86 -41.63
N ILE A 10 0.07 14.41 -40.77
CA ILE A 10 0.39 14.57 -39.34
C ILE A 10 0.20 13.20 -38.70
N PHE A 11 1.30 12.48 -38.48
CA PHE A 11 1.32 11.30 -37.62
C PHE A 11 1.04 11.78 -36.19
N SER A 12 -0.22 11.68 -35.76
CA SER A 12 -0.60 11.85 -34.36
C SER A 12 0.00 10.70 -33.57
N CYS A 13 1.20 10.91 -33.02
CA CYS A 13 1.78 10.06 -32.00
C CYS A 13 0.98 10.29 -30.71
N THR A 14 -0.13 9.58 -30.55
CA THR A 14 -0.81 9.50 -29.26
C THR A 14 0.16 8.81 -28.29
N PRO A 15 0.59 9.47 -27.19
CA PRO A 15 1.35 8.77 -26.18
C PRO A 15 0.47 7.64 -25.64
N LEU A 16 0.91 6.40 -25.83
CA LEU A 16 0.42 5.28 -25.05
C LEU A 16 0.80 5.59 -23.60
N LEU A 17 -0.19 6.02 -22.81
CA LEU A 17 -0.10 6.03 -21.36
C LEU A 17 0.04 4.57 -20.91
N TYR A 18 1.27 4.07 -20.89
CA TYR A 18 1.58 2.87 -20.15
C TYR A 18 1.36 3.21 -18.68
N ALA A 19 0.34 2.61 -18.06
CA ALA A 19 0.24 2.61 -16.62
C ALA A 19 1.52 1.95 -16.10
N THR A 20 2.42 2.76 -15.53
CA THR A 20 3.66 2.25 -14.94
C THR A 20 3.26 1.48 -13.69
N ASP A 21 3.77 0.26 -13.55
CA ASP A 21 3.49 -0.57 -12.38
C ASP A 21 3.98 0.14 -11.12
N THR A 22 3.11 0.23 -10.12
CA THR A 22 3.40 0.86 -8.84
C THR A 22 3.67 -0.20 -7.80
N HIS A 23 4.70 0.02 -6.98
CA HIS A 23 5.17 -0.93 -5.98
C HIS A 23 5.16 -0.30 -4.59
N GLY A 24 5.12 -1.15 -3.57
CA GLY A 24 5.22 -0.67 -2.20
C GLY A 24 5.24 -1.79 -1.17
N TYR A 25 5.42 -1.40 0.09
CA TYR A 25 5.44 -2.32 1.21
C TYR A 25 4.62 -1.77 2.38
N ILE A 26 3.98 -2.67 3.12
CA ILE A 26 3.61 -2.45 4.52
C ILE A 26 4.55 -3.29 5.37
N ALA A 27 5.26 -2.66 6.30
CA ALA A 27 6.19 -3.32 7.20
C ALA A 27 5.81 -3.02 8.66
N PHE A 28 6.01 -4.02 9.50
CA PHE A 28 5.90 -3.93 10.95
C PHE A 28 7.25 -4.27 11.54
N TRP A 29 7.92 -3.25 12.07
CA TRP A 29 9.15 -3.43 12.82
C TRP A 29 8.81 -3.67 14.29
N GLN A 30 9.33 -4.77 14.84
CA GLN A 30 9.16 -5.15 16.24
C GLN A 30 10.53 -5.50 16.80
N HIS A 31 10.84 -4.98 17.99
CA HIS A 31 12.09 -5.33 18.65
C HIS A 31 12.16 -6.86 18.86
N PRO A 32 13.25 -7.54 18.45
CA PRO A 32 13.30 -9.00 18.44
C PRO A 32 13.34 -9.64 19.83
N GLU A 33 13.88 -8.92 20.82
CA GLU A 33 14.06 -9.41 22.21
C GLU A 33 13.11 -8.76 23.24
N GLN A 34 12.84 -7.45 23.12
CA GLN A 34 12.02 -6.67 24.06
C GLN A 34 10.57 -6.56 23.55
N THR A 35 9.71 -7.43 24.05
CA THR A 35 8.31 -7.54 23.60
C THR A 35 7.39 -6.45 24.15
N GLU A 36 7.85 -5.63 25.08
CA GLU A 36 7.16 -4.45 25.59
C GLU A 36 7.22 -3.26 24.62
N ILE A 37 8.21 -3.24 23.71
CA ILE A 37 8.34 -2.16 22.73
C ILE A 37 7.21 -2.23 21.71
N VAL A 38 6.56 -1.08 21.50
CA VAL A 38 5.48 -0.93 20.54
C VAL A 38 5.99 -1.18 19.12
N THR A 39 5.24 -1.98 18.36
CA THR A 39 5.52 -2.23 16.94
C THR A 39 5.39 -0.94 16.14
N VAL A 40 6.36 -0.68 15.27
CA VAL A 40 6.36 0.49 14.38
C VAL A 40 5.89 0.06 13.01
N THR A 41 4.78 0.65 12.56
CA THR A 41 4.22 0.43 11.22
C THR A 41 4.87 1.39 10.21
N LYS A 42 5.23 0.88 9.03
CA LYS A 42 5.73 1.66 7.89
C LYS A 42 5.00 1.30 6.61
N THR A 43 4.64 2.30 5.84
CA THR A 43 4.27 2.19 4.42
C THR A 43 5.32 2.92 3.60
N THR A 44 5.68 2.39 2.43
CA THR A 44 6.56 3.11 1.49
C THR A 44 5.82 4.22 0.78
N ALA A 45 6.54 5.04 0.01
CA ALA A 45 5.95 6.05 -0.85
C ALA A 45 5.03 5.42 -1.91
N GLU A 46 4.02 6.21 -2.30
CA GLU A 46 3.10 5.89 -3.39
C GLU A 46 3.76 6.19 -4.74
N ASN A 47 3.28 5.52 -5.79
CA ASN A 47 3.77 5.57 -7.17
C ASN A 47 5.27 5.24 -7.32
N ALA A 48 5.84 4.53 -6.35
CA ALA A 48 7.24 4.14 -6.37
C ALA A 48 7.50 2.98 -7.37
N SER A 49 8.69 2.96 -7.94
CA SER A 49 9.23 1.78 -8.60
C SER A 49 9.51 0.66 -7.58
N ALA A 50 9.76 -0.56 -8.07
CA ALA A 50 10.14 -1.67 -7.20
C ALA A 50 11.44 -1.38 -6.44
N GLU A 51 12.41 -0.77 -7.11
CA GLU A 51 13.72 -0.40 -6.55
C GLU A 51 13.59 0.68 -5.49
N GLU A 52 12.81 1.73 -5.77
CA GLU A 52 12.57 2.84 -4.84
C GLU A 52 11.87 2.35 -3.56
N ALA A 53 10.80 1.57 -3.72
CA ALA A 53 10.06 1.00 -2.59
C ALA A 53 10.96 0.07 -1.74
N LYS A 54 11.80 -0.76 -2.39
CA LYS A 54 12.71 -1.67 -1.67
C LYS A 54 13.80 -0.90 -0.93
N ALA A 55 14.38 0.12 -1.55
CA ALA A 55 15.39 0.96 -0.92
C ALA A 55 14.83 1.70 0.31
N GLU A 56 13.61 2.22 0.23
CA GLU A 56 12.95 2.88 1.35
C GLU A 56 12.66 1.89 2.50
N LEU A 57 12.16 0.69 2.19
CA LEU A 57 11.95 -0.36 3.19
C LEU A 57 13.25 -0.71 3.91
N ASP A 58 14.32 -0.95 3.16
CA ASP A 58 15.63 -1.32 3.73
C ASP A 58 16.18 -0.22 4.62
N ALA A 59 16.08 1.04 4.17
CA ALA A 59 16.49 2.20 4.95
C ALA A 59 15.70 2.30 6.26
N PHE A 60 14.38 2.09 6.22
CA PHE A 60 13.55 2.07 7.42
C PHE A 60 13.97 0.97 8.40
N CYS A 61 14.11 -0.27 7.92
CA CYS A 61 14.47 -1.41 8.76
C CYS A 61 15.84 -1.22 9.43
N GLN A 62 16.84 -0.78 8.66
CA GLN A 62 18.19 -0.50 9.18
C GLN A 62 18.21 0.68 10.15
N ALA A 63 17.35 1.69 9.95
CA ALA A 63 17.26 2.82 10.86
C ALA A 63 16.66 2.40 12.21
N GLN A 64 15.60 1.58 12.19
CA GLN A 64 14.98 1.06 13.41
C GLN A 64 15.92 0.10 14.16
N ASP A 65 16.56 -0.84 13.44
CA ASP A 65 17.53 -1.76 14.06
C ASP A 65 18.67 -0.98 14.72
N ARG A 66 19.18 0.08 14.07
CA ARG A 66 20.20 0.98 14.65
C ARG A 66 19.69 1.77 15.85
N LEU A 67 18.49 2.33 15.78
CA LEU A 67 17.88 3.12 16.86
C LEU A 67 17.79 2.32 18.16
N TRP A 68 17.50 1.02 18.04
CA TRP A 68 17.31 0.12 19.18
C TRP A 68 18.52 -0.78 19.46
N ASN A 69 19.66 -0.56 18.79
CA ASN A 69 20.88 -1.38 18.92
C ASN A 69 20.62 -2.88 18.74
N VAL A 70 19.73 -3.24 17.82
CA VAL A 70 19.43 -4.63 17.48
C VAL A 70 20.65 -5.29 16.86
N ASN A 71 21.01 -6.48 17.34
CA ASN A 71 22.04 -7.29 16.71
C ASN A 71 21.51 -7.88 15.38
N THR A 72 21.79 -7.20 14.27
CA THR A 72 21.33 -7.64 12.94
C THR A 72 22.03 -8.89 12.42
N GLN A 73 23.06 -9.41 13.10
CA GLN A 73 23.67 -10.71 12.75
C GLN A 73 22.77 -11.89 13.15
N THR A 74 21.85 -11.70 14.11
CA THR A 74 20.92 -12.74 14.56
C THR A 74 19.54 -12.55 13.95
N ALA A 75 18.94 -11.36 14.07
CA ALA A 75 17.65 -11.05 13.44
C ALA A 75 17.38 -9.55 13.38
N SER A 76 16.88 -9.07 12.23
CA SER A 76 16.26 -7.74 12.13
C SER A 76 14.88 -7.72 12.82
N GLY A 77 14.47 -6.54 13.29
CA GLY A 77 13.11 -6.34 13.80
C GLY A 77 12.02 -6.24 12.72
N CYS A 78 12.39 -6.07 11.45
CA CYS A 78 11.46 -6.10 10.32
C CYS A 78 11.02 -7.54 9.98
N ARG A 79 10.20 -8.15 10.84
CA ARG A 79 9.76 -9.55 10.70
C ARG A 79 8.51 -9.75 9.84
N SER A 80 7.63 -8.75 9.78
CA SER A 80 6.41 -8.82 8.99
C SER A 80 6.42 -7.74 7.92
N VAL A 81 6.69 -8.16 6.69
CA VAL A 81 6.76 -7.31 5.51
C VAL A 81 5.82 -7.87 4.46
N THR A 82 4.90 -7.03 4.00
CA THR A 82 3.95 -7.35 2.95
C THR A 82 4.28 -6.54 1.70
N ALA A 83 4.71 -7.22 0.63
CA ALA A 83 4.96 -6.60 -0.67
C ALA A 83 3.64 -6.35 -1.42
N LEU A 84 3.60 -5.25 -2.17
CA LEU A 84 2.45 -4.80 -2.95
C LEU A 84 2.88 -4.40 -4.35
N ASN A 85 2.05 -4.73 -5.34
CA ASN A 85 2.18 -4.32 -6.73
C ASN A 85 0.79 -4.00 -7.25
N ASN A 86 0.60 -2.78 -7.76
CA ASN A 86 -0.66 -2.28 -8.34
C ASN A 86 -1.89 -2.57 -7.46
N SER A 87 -1.69 -2.53 -6.15
CA SER A 87 -2.67 -2.94 -5.16
C SER A 87 -2.73 -1.98 -3.98
N CYS A 88 -3.79 -2.11 -3.21
CA CYS A 88 -3.91 -1.55 -1.88
C CYS A 88 -3.83 -2.66 -0.84
N ALA A 89 -3.46 -2.27 0.38
CA ALA A 89 -3.53 -3.11 1.55
C ALA A 89 -4.07 -2.33 2.75
N ALA A 90 -4.65 -3.06 3.68
CA ALA A 90 -5.05 -2.54 4.97
C ALA A 90 -4.59 -3.52 6.05
N ALA A 91 -4.08 -2.96 7.14
CA ALA A 91 -3.72 -3.72 8.31
C ALA A 91 -4.76 -3.47 9.41
N ALA A 92 -5.20 -4.55 10.03
CA ALA A 92 -6.08 -4.51 11.19
C ALA A 92 -5.53 -5.42 12.29
N TRP A 93 -5.82 -5.08 13.54
CA TRP A 93 -5.35 -5.86 14.68
C TRP A 93 -6.35 -5.80 15.84
N PRO A 94 -6.34 -6.80 16.74
CA PRO A 94 -7.26 -6.87 17.87
C PRO A 94 -6.77 -6.00 19.03
N ARG A 95 -7.39 -4.83 19.24
CA ARG A 95 -6.97 -3.90 20.31
C ARG A 95 -7.12 -4.48 21.72
N ALA A 96 -8.01 -5.46 21.91
CA ALA A 96 -8.16 -6.17 23.17
C ALA A 96 -6.88 -6.89 23.62
N GLN A 97 -5.92 -7.14 22.71
CA GLN A 97 -4.61 -7.69 23.05
C GLN A 97 -3.61 -6.64 23.58
N GLY A 98 -3.99 -5.36 23.65
CA GLY A 98 -3.21 -4.29 24.27
C GLY A 98 -2.10 -3.71 23.39
N LEU A 99 -1.32 -4.55 22.71
CA LEU A 99 -0.21 -4.11 21.85
C LEU A 99 -0.30 -4.70 20.45
N LEU A 100 -0.06 -3.86 19.44
CA LEU A 100 0.17 -4.31 18.07
C LEU A 100 1.47 -5.12 18.03
N LYS A 101 1.41 -6.30 17.46
CA LYS A 101 2.53 -7.24 17.26
C LYS A 101 2.43 -7.92 15.91
N HIS A 102 3.54 -8.43 15.40
CA HIS A 102 3.54 -9.09 14.09
C HIS A 102 2.64 -10.34 14.06
N GLU A 103 2.45 -11.02 15.19
CA GLU A 103 1.61 -12.21 15.31
C GLU A 103 0.11 -11.90 15.33
N ASN A 104 -0.25 -10.66 15.72
CA ASN A 104 -1.64 -10.26 15.89
C ASN A 104 -2.19 -9.33 14.81
N VAL A 105 -1.33 -8.77 13.97
CA VAL A 105 -1.75 -8.02 12.80
C VAL A 105 -2.27 -8.96 11.70
N VAL A 106 -3.29 -8.48 11.00
CA VAL A 106 -3.86 -9.10 9.80
C VAL A 106 -3.78 -8.08 8.68
N VAL A 107 -3.18 -8.47 7.55
CA VAL A 107 -3.06 -7.60 6.38
C VAL A 107 -3.91 -8.16 5.25
N ALA A 108 -4.93 -7.42 4.83
CA ALA A 108 -5.70 -7.71 3.63
C ALA A 108 -5.13 -6.92 2.45
N GLN A 109 -5.12 -7.53 1.27
CA GLN A 109 -4.76 -6.86 0.01
C GLN A 109 -5.95 -6.84 -0.96
N ASN A 110 -6.12 -5.73 -1.67
CA ASN A 110 -7.10 -5.58 -2.72
C ASN A 110 -6.72 -4.45 -3.69
N PRO A 111 -6.85 -4.62 -5.02
CA PRO A 111 -6.66 -3.50 -5.95
C PRO A 111 -7.68 -2.36 -5.79
N ALA A 112 -8.84 -2.62 -5.18
CA ALA A 112 -9.85 -1.62 -4.89
C ALA A 112 -9.71 -1.08 -3.45
N PHE A 113 -9.25 0.17 -3.33
CA PHE A 113 -9.17 0.90 -2.06
C PHE A 113 -10.47 0.84 -1.25
N SER A 114 -11.63 0.94 -1.92
CA SER A 114 -12.94 0.96 -1.26
C SER A 114 -13.29 -0.33 -0.50
N LYS A 115 -12.60 -1.44 -0.78
CA LYS A 115 -12.87 -2.75 -0.17
C LYS A 115 -11.85 -3.13 0.90
N VAL A 116 -10.61 -2.68 0.75
CA VAL A 116 -9.48 -3.27 1.47
C VAL A 116 -9.58 -3.09 2.99
N ALA A 117 -10.05 -1.93 3.45
CA ALA A 117 -10.26 -1.65 4.87
C ALA A 117 -11.31 -2.57 5.51
N ALA A 118 -12.45 -2.75 4.84
CA ALA A 118 -13.50 -3.65 5.31
C ALA A 118 -13.03 -5.11 5.33
N GLN A 119 -12.23 -5.51 4.34
CA GLN A 119 -11.64 -6.85 4.29
C GLN A 119 -10.67 -7.10 5.44
N ALA A 120 -9.77 -6.16 5.74
CA ALA A 120 -8.85 -6.31 6.88
C ALA A 120 -9.59 -6.44 8.21
N LEU A 121 -10.59 -5.60 8.45
CA LEU A 121 -11.44 -5.68 9.64
C LEU A 121 -12.22 -7.01 9.71
N GLN A 122 -12.76 -7.47 8.59
CA GLN A 122 -13.46 -8.76 8.53
C GLN A 122 -12.51 -9.91 8.86
N GLN A 123 -11.33 -9.95 8.26
CA GLN A 123 -10.33 -10.99 8.52
C GLN A 123 -9.84 -10.95 9.97
N CYS A 124 -9.64 -9.77 10.55
CA CYS A 124 -9.33 -9.63 11.98
C CYS A 124 -10.45 -10.22 12.84
N ARG A 125 -11.72 -9.88 12.58
CA ARG A 125 -12.87 -10.40 13.34
C ARG A 125 -13.05 -11.91 13.16
N LEU A 126 -12.73 -12.46 11.99
CA LEU A 126 -12.73 -13.91 11.77
C LEU A 126 -11.67 -14.61 12.62
N LYS A 127 -10.50 -13.98 12.82
CA LYS A 127 -9.39 -14.54 13.61
C LYS A 127 -9.57 -14.36 15.12
N TYR A 128 -10.13 -13.23 15.56
CA TYR A 128 -10.16 -12.82 16.98
C TYR A 128 -11.55 -12.67 17.59
N GLY A 129 -12.61 -12.90 16.81
CA GLY A 129 -13.99 -12.71 17.27
C GLY A 129 -14.37 -11.25 17.48
N SER A 130 -15.59 -11.03 17.99
CA SER A 130 -16.11 -9.70 18.33
C SER A 130 -15.42 -9.07 19.54
N GLU A 131 -14.96 -9.89 20.48
CA GLU A 131 -14.28 -9.45 21.71
C GLU A 131 -12.86 -8.92 21.43
N GLY A 132 -12.27 -9.25 20.27
CA GLY A 132 -10.94 -8.77 19.89
C GLY A 132 -10.85 -7.25 19.67
N GLU A 133 -11.98 -6.53 19.61
CA GLU A 133 -12.03 -5.08 19.35
C GLU A 133 -11.20 -4.65 18.13
N CYS A 134 -11.31 -5.42 17.04
CA CYS A 134 -10.55 -5.21 15.81
C CYS A 134 -10.66 -3.78 15.27
N ALA A 135 -9.51 -3.15 15.09
CA ALA A 135 -9.38 -1.80 14.52
C ALA A 135 -8.37 -1.78 13.37
N LEU A 136 -8.50 -0.77 12.50
CA LEU A 136 -7.52 -0.50 11.45
C LEU A 136 -6.28 0.16 12.06
N GLU A 137 -5.11 -0.34 11.69
CA GLU A 137 -3.82 0.31 11.94
C GLU A 137 -3.48 1.27 10.80
N THR A 138 -3.54 0.77 9.56
CA THR A 138 -3.20 1.56 8.37
C THR A 138 -3.94 1.06 7.14
N VAL A 139 -4.10 1.94 6.16
CA VAL A 139 -4.59 1.63 4.81
C VAL A 139 -3.69 2.36 3.82
N PHE A 140 -3.21 1.64 2.81
CA PHE A 140 -2.23 2.14 1.86
C PHE A 140 -2.47 1.57 0.47
N CYS A 141 -2.25 2.37 -0.56
CA CYS A 141 -2.23 1.95 -1.95
C CYS A 141 -0.88 2.28 -2.56
N THR A 142 -0.37 1.35 -3.37
CA THR A 142 0.84 1.56 -4.17
C THR A 142 0.71 2.72 -5.16
N SER A 143 -0.51 3.07 -5.58
CA SER A 143 -0.75 4.24 -6.45
C SER A 143 -1.68 5.25 -5.77
N SER A 144 -1.31 6.53 -5.83
CA SER A 144 -2.14 7.64 -5.33
C SER A 144 -3.48 7.76 -6.08
N ASP A 145 -3.52 7.32 -7.34
CA ASP A 145 -4.74 7.36 -8.15
C ASP A 145 -5.79 6.34 -7.68
N ALA A 146 -5.37 5.29 -6.97
CA ALA A 146 -6.27 4.25 -6.47
C ALA A 146 -7.28 4.80 -5.45
N TYR A 147 -6.89 5.83 -4.68
CA TYR A 147 -7.80 6.50 -3.74
C TYR A 147 -8.87 7.33 -4.46
N ALA A 148 -8.50 7.97 -5.58
CA ALA A 148 -9.35 8.89 -6.33
C ALA A 148 -10.39 8.20 -7.24
N LYS A 149 -10.22 6.91 -7.57
CA LYS A 149 -11.16 6.14 -8.43
C LYS A 149 -12.60 6.07 -7.89
N LYS A 150 -12.84 6.47 -6.64
CA LYS A 150 -14.19 6.65 -6.07
C LYS A 150 -14.95 7.85 -6.69
N GLY A 151 -14.25 8.87 -7.20
CA GLY A 151 -14.85 10.10 -7.75
C GLY A 151 -15.21 10.04 -9.24
N ARG A 152 -14.38 9.42 -10.08
CA ARG A 152 -14.56 9.43 -11.55
C ARG A 152 -15.76 8.63 -12.04
N LEU A 153 -16.15 7.53 -11.37
CA LEU A 153 -17.31 6.75 -11.82
C LEU A 153 -18.63 7.52 -11.58
N ALA A 154 -18.74 8.25 -10.46
CA ALA A 154 -19.87 9.12 -10.17
C ALA A 154 -19.93 10.31 -11.14
N GLU A 155 -18.79 10.89 -11.48
CA GLU A 155 -18.69 12.01 -12.43
C GLU A 155 -18.97 11.58 -13.88
N MET A 156 -18.53 10.38 -14.29
CA MET A 156 -18.86 9.80 -15.59
C MET A 156 -20.34 9.42 -15.72
N LEU A 157 -20.95 8.88 -14.65
CA LEU A 157 -22.38 8.56 -14.65
C LEU A 157 -23.27 9.83 -14.68
N HIS A 158 -22.81 10.94 -14.08
CA HIS A 158 -23.53 12.21 -14.16
C HIS A 158 -23.44 12.84 -15.57
N LYS A 159 -22.31 12.66 -16.28
CA LYS A 159 -22.17 13.11 -17.68
C LYS A 159 -22.96 12.26 -18.68
N PHE A 160 -23.20 10.97 -18.39
CA PHE A 160 -24.02 10.10 -19.24
C PHE A 160 -25.53 10.28 -19.06
N LYS A 161 -26.00 10.76 -17.89
CA LYS A 161 -27.42 11.09 -17.67
C LYS A 161 -27.88 12.46 -18.19
N LEU A 162 -26.95 13.25 -18.76
CA LEU A 162 -27.21 14.60 -19.30
C LEU A 162 -27.11 14.66 -20.84
N LYS A 163 -27.24 13.52 -21.54
CA LYS A 163 -27.42 13.48 -22.99
C LYS A 163 -28.76 12.87 -23.34
#